data_AF-A0A3B8Q0K3-F1
#
_entry.id   AF-A0A3B8Q0K3-F1
#
_cell.length_a   1.000
_cell.length_b   1.000
_cell.length_c   1.000
_cell.angle_alpha   90.00
_cell.angle_beta   90.00
_cell.angle_gamma   90.00
#
_symmetry.space_group_name_H-M   'P 1'
#
loop_
_entity.id
_entity.type
_entity.pdbx_description
1 polymer ?
#
loop_
_entity_poly.entity_id
_entity_poly.type
_entity_poly.pdbx_seq_one_letter_code
_entity_poly.pdbx_strand_id
1 'polypeptide(L)'
;LVDTRPAEREVNGSRSQSTEHQTRRVVWTHHYAQEDSYARFDYILLSRTMAKRWRPAGSYVFADPDWGLASDHRPVVCEFSLNN
;
A
#
# COMPACT_ATOMS: atom_id res chain seq x y z
N LEU A 1 -8.58 1.05 -15.08
CA LEU A 1 -7.26 0.64 -14.53
C LEU A 1 -7.52 -0.26 -13.33
N VAL A 2 -6.59 -1.14 -12.96
CA VAL A 2 -6.69 -1.97 -11.75
C VAL A 2 -6.04 -1.19 -10.60
N ASP A 3 -6.82 -0.92 -9.56
CA ASP A 3 -6.33 -0.32 -8.32
C ASP A 3 -5.61 -1.38 -7.48
N THR A 4 -4.34 -1.13 -7.16
CA THR A 4 -3.51 -2.07 -6.39
C THR A 4 -3.83 -2.05 -4.90
N ARG A 5 -4.37 -0.93 -4.40
CA ARG A 5 -4.77 -0.63 -3.01
C ARG A 5 -4.06 -1.47 -1.94
N PRO A 6 -2.71 -1.45 -1.86
CA PRO A 6 -1.99 -2.35 -0.98
C PRO A 6 -2.17 -1.96 0.49
N ALA A 7 -2.02 -2.93 1.38
CA ALA A 7 -1.98 -2.70 2.82
C ALA A 7 -0.57 -2.28 3.28
N GLU A 8 -0.39 -1.97 4.57
CA GLU A 8 0.95 -1.92 5.15
C GLU A 8 1.59 -3.32 5.18
N ARG A 9 2.92 -3.38 5.14
CA ARG A 9 3.65 -4.64 5.22
C ARG A 9 3.54 -5.22 6.63
N GLU A 10 2.96 -6.40 6.78
CA GLU A 10 2.92 -7.08 8.07
C GLU A 10 4.32 -7.54 8.47
N VAL A 11 4.82 -7.07 9.61
CA VAL A 11 6.20 -7.34 10.06
C VAL A 11 6.35 -8.73 10.70
N ASN A 12 5.27 -9.41 11.08
CA ASN A 12 5.37 -10.66 11.88
C ASN A 12 4.33 -11.74 11.53
N GLY A 13 4.15 -12.06 10.24
CA GLY A 13 3.66 -13.37 9.78
C GLY A 13 2.36 -13.93 10.39
N SER A 14 1.49 -13.11 10.99
CA SER A 14 0.23 -13.57 11.57
C SER A 14 -0.76 -13.87 10.44
N ARG A 15 -0.65 -15.06 9.86
CA ARG A 15 -1.61 -15.63 8.91
C ARG A 15 -2.96 -15.82 9.58
N SER A 16 -3.92 -14.93 9.30
CA SER A 16 -5.38 -15.13 9.47
C SER A 16 -6.07 -13.75 9.34
N GLN A 17 -7.14 -13.51 8.60
CA GLN A 17 -8.26 -14.35 8.16
C GLN A 17 -9.07 -13.61 7.07
N SER A 18 -9.75 -14.39 6.23
CA SER A 18 -10.82 -14.07 5.26
C SER A 18 -10.58 -12.96 4.21
N THR A 19 -10.74 -13.33 2.94
CA THR A 19 -10.70 -12.46 1.75
C THR A 19 -11.65 -11.26 1.84
N GLU A 20 -12.70 -11.37 2.64
CA GLU A 20 -13.70 -10.32 2.84
C GLU A 20 -13.20 -9.15 3.73
N HIS A 21 -12.27 -9.39 4.65
CA HIS A 21 -11.80 -8.39 5.62
C HIS A 21 -10.59 -7.57 5.15
N GLN A 22 -9.95 -7.95 4.03
CA GLN A 22 -8.88 -7.13 3.43
C GLN A 22 -9.37 -5.73 3.00
N THR A 23 -10.65 -5.59 2.71
CA THR A 23 -11.27 -4.32 2.29
C THR A 23 -11.36 -3.25 3.39
N ARG A 24 -11.15 -3.61 4.68
CA ARG A 24 -11.34 -2.70 5.83
C ARG A 24 -10.05 -2.28 6.53
N ARG A 25 -8.85 -2.56 5.98
CA ARG A 25 -7.61 -2.05 6.58
C ARG A 25 -7.53 -0.54 6.37
N VAL A 26 -7.51 0.19 7.49
CA VAL A 26 -7.22 1.63 7.48
C VAL A 26 -5.77 1.80 7.10
N VAL A 27 -5.52 2.43 5.96
CA VAL A 27 -4.18 2.74 5.46
C VAL A 27 -4.21 4.11 4.84
N TRP A 28 -3.39 5.01 5.35
CA TRP A 28 -3.18 6.36 4.84
C TRP A 28 -1.89 6.44 4.05
N THR A 29 -1.71 7.49 3.25
CA THR A 29 -0.45 7.75 2.52
C THR A 29 0.02 9.18 2.70
N HIS A 30 -0.78 10.02 3.36
CA HIS A 30 -0.46 11.42 3.64
C HIS A 30 -0.87 11.78 5.06
N HIS A 31 -0.04 12.56 5.75
CA HIS A 31 -0.37 13.26 7.00
C HIS A 31 -0.36 14.77 6.75
N TYR A 32 -1.46 15.44 7.07
CA TYR A 32 -1.53 16.89 7.04
C TYR A 32 -1.38 17.46 8.45
N ALA A 33 -0.17 17.92 8.77
CA ALA A 33 0.22 18.32 10.12
C ALA A 33 -0.64 19.45 10.71
N GLN A 34 -1.13 20.38 9.90
CA GLN A 34 -1.91 21.53 10.39
C GLN A 34 -3.23 21.11 11.05
N GLU A 35 -3.85 20.03 10.57
CA GLU A 35 -5.14 19.53 11.06
C GLU A 35 -5.04 18.19 11.79
N ASP A 36 -3.81 17.66 11.93
CA ASP A 36 -3.54 16.30 12.38
C ASP A 36 -4.44 15.25 11.71
N SER A 37 -4.54 15.36 10.38
CA SER A 37 -5.41 14.49 9.58
C SER A 37 -4.61 13.52 8.71
N TYR A 38 -5.15 12.32 8.54
CA TYR A 38 -4.52 11.24 7.79
C TYR A 38 -5.45 10.80 6.67
N ALA A 39 -4.93 10.75 5.45
CA ALA A 39 -5.72 10.41 4.27
C ALA A 39 -4.93 9.54 3.28
N ARG A 40 -5.64 8.86 2.38
CA ARG A 40 -5.04 8.15 1.25
C ARG A 40 -5.21 8.95 -0.03
N PHE A 41 -4.11 9.51 -0.52
CA PHE A 41 -4.06 10.28 -1.76
C PHE A 41 -3.22 9.62 -2.85
N ASP A 42 -2.36 8.68 -2.50
CA ASP A 42 -1.39 8.09 -3.42
C ASP A 42 -1.85 6.72 -3.93
N TYR A 43 -1.90 6.55 -5.25
CA TYR A 43 -2.39 5.35 -5.92
C TYR A 43 -1.47 4.92 -7.05
N ILE A 44 -1.22 3.60 -7.15
CA ILE A 44 -0.62 2.98 -8.33
C ILE A 44 -1.73 2.26 -9.09
N LEU A 45 -2.09 2.81 -10.25
CA LEU A 45 -3.16 2.29 -11.11
C LEU A 45 -2.56 1.55 -12.31
N LEU A 46 -2.89 0.27 -12.42
CA LEU A 46 -2.30 -0.58 -13.45
C LEU A 46 -3.17 -0.68 -14.70
N SER A 47 -2.53 -0.69 -15.86
CA SER A 47 -3.18 -1.20 -17.07
C SER A 47 -3.47 -2.70 -16.91
N ARG A 48 -4.43 -3.22 -17.69
CA ARG A 48 -4.74 -4.67 -17.66
C ARG A 48 -3.52 -5.54 -17.98
N THR A 49 -2.63 -5.07 -18.86
CA THR A 49 -1.39 -5.79 -19.21
C THR A 49 -0.41 -5.82 -18.04
N MET A 50 -0.23 -4.70 -17.34
CA MET A 50 0.64 -4.64 -16.16
C MET A 50 0.08 -5.41 -14.98
N ALA A 51 -1.24 -5.43 -14.80
CA ALA A 51 -1.89 -6.19 -13.74
C ALA A 51 -1.58 -7.69 -13.80
N LYS A 52 -1.35 -8.25 -14.99
CA LYS A 52 -0.92 -9.67 -15.15
C LYS A 52 0.45 -9.96 -14.56
N ARG A 53 1.30 -8.94 -14.43
CA ARG A 53 2.66 -9.05 -13.88
C ARG A 53 2.73 -8.65 -12.41
N TRP A 54 1.66 -8.09 -11.85
CA TRP A 54 1.65 -7.56 -10.50
C TRP A 54 1.81 -8.68 -9.46
N ARG A 55 2.68 -8.48 -8.47
CA ARG A 55 2.85 -9.37 -7.31
C ARG A 55 2.30 -8.69 -6.06
N PRO A 56 1.03 -8.95 -5.67
CA PRO A 56 0.41 -8.30 -4.50
C PRO A 56 1.18 -8.50 -3.20
N ALA A 57 1.84 -9.65 -3.02
CA ALA A 57 2.62 -9.94 -1.81
C ALA A 57 3.88 -9.06 -1.64
N GLY A 58 4.40 -8.50 -2.73
CA GLY A 58 5.52 -7.53 -2.71
C GLY A 58 5.06 -6.08 -2.75
N SER A 59 3.74 -5.82 -2.76
CA SER A 59 3.15 -4.49 -2.80
C SER A 59 2.65 -4.07 -1.43
N TYR A 60 3.06 -2.90 -0.97
CA TYR A 60 2.73 -2.41 0.36
C TYR A 60 2.83 -0.89 0.44
N VAL A 61 2.17 -0.30 1.44
CA VAL A 61 2.52 1.06 1.92
C VAL A 61 3.63 0.89 2.95
N PHE A 62 4.75 1.58 2.75
CA PHE A 62 5.86 1.55 3.69
C PHE A 62 5.45 2.20 5.02
N ALA A 63 5.64 1.49 6.12
CA ALA A 63 5.28 1.93 7.46
C ALA A 63 6.55 1.90 8.33
N ASP A 64 6.87 3.05 8.89
CA ASP A 64 8.01 3.28 9.78
C ASP A 64 7.56 4.23 10.89
N PRO A 65 7.95 4.03 12.16
CA PRO A 65 7.59 4.95 13.25
C PRO A 65 8.03 6.39 12.99
N ASP A 66 9.14 6.59 12.29
CA ASP A 66 9.74 7.88 12.00
C ASP A 66 9.40 8.36 10.57
N TRP A 67 8.23 7.96 10.06
CA TRP A 67 7.76 8.24 8.69
C TRP A 67 7.88 9.72 8.29
N GLY A 68 7.71 10.64 9.23
CA GLY A 68 7.70 12.09 8.99
C GLY A 68 9.08 12.74 8.83
N LEU A 69 10.18 11.99 9.01
CA LEU A 69 11.52 12.53 8.87
C LEU A 69 11.86 12.93 7.42
N ALA A 70 11.33 12.19 6.44
CA ALA A 70 11.69 12.33 5.03
C ALA A 70 10.59 12.98 4.18
N SER A 71 9.32 12.82 4.56
CA SER A 71 8.15 13.29 3.81
C SER A 71 6.90 13.24 4.68
N ASP A 72 5.91 14.07 4.39
CA ASP A 72 4.54 13.94 4.92
C ASP A 72 3.72 12.87 4.17
N HIS A 73 4.28 12.28 3.11
CA HIS A 73 3.73 11.14 2.39
C HIS A 73 4.48 9.82 2.65
N ARG A 74 3.73 8.72 2.75
CA ARG A 74 4.26 7.36 2.86
C ARG A 74 4.41 6.72 1.47
N PRO A 75 5.57 6.11 1.15
CA PRO A 75 5.77 5.43 -0.12
C PRO A 75 4.76 4.29 -0.36
N VAL A 76 4.18 4.25 -1.56
CA VAL A 76 3.39 3.11 -2.06
C VAL A 76 4.29 2.28 -2.99
N VAL A 77 4.52 1.02 -2.62
CA VAL A 77 5.42 0.11 -3.34
C VAL A 77 4.58 -0.86 -4.17
N CYS A 78 4.99 -1.07 -5.43
CA CYS A 78 4.47 -2.15 -6.26
C CYS A 78 5.56 -3.02 -6.85
N GLU A 79 5.38 -4.34 -6.72
CA GLU A 79 6.29 -5.33 -7.27
C GLU A 79 5.68 -5.99 -8.52
N PHE A 80 6.53 -6.27 -9.51
CA PHE A 80 6.13 -6.93 -10.75
C PHE A 80 7.08 -8.07 -11.10
N SER A 81 6.54 -9.16 -11.66
CA SER A 81 7.31 -10.24 -12.26
C SER A 81 7.71 -9.88 -13.69
N LEU A 82 9.01 -10.03 -13.98
CA LEU A 82 9.54 -9.88 -15.34
C LEU A 82 9.49 -11.19 -16.13
N ASN A 83 9.46 -12.33 -15.44
CA ASN A 83 9.50 -13.66 -16.05
C ASN A 83 8.14 -14.00 -16.68
N ASN A 84 8.18 -14.64 -17.85
CA ASN A 84 7.01 -15.13 -18.59
C ASN A 84 6.47 -16.43 -17.99
#